data_AF-A0A4S2M1V0-F1
#
_entry.id   AF-A0A4S2M1V0-F1
#
_cell.length_a   1.000
_cell.length_b   1.000
_cell.length_c   1.000
_cell.angle_alpha   90.00
_cell.angle_beta   90.00
_cell.angle_gamma   90.00
#
_symmetry.space_group_name_H-M   'P 1'
#
loop_
_entity.id
_entity.type
_entity.pdbx_description
1 polymer ?
#
loop_
_entity_poly.entity_id
_entity_poly.type
_entity_poly.pdbx_seq_one_letter_code
_entity_poly.pdbx_strand_id
1 'polypeptide(L)'
;MLLLDSLVYDFHEPEYSTSPHCALTQGPPSSFLTIPFPISWLVSSPTSNSTIHSFGKFRALKPSMSFSYFVSRRLSYVAHSRPFYPAVAEYGPKRLDNLIPGKIYLWCTCGLSKSQPWCDGSHKPTHFRPIQWVVPATKPDSVQTSSHSICQCKYTSTPPLCDGTHNQLHQEIADRQAHCSCSHSGSAPQYILPDGQRTFCDHCGNVRPNVPS
;
A
#
# COMPACT_ATOMS: atom_id res chain seq x y z
N MET A 1 -55.75 2.58 40.64
CA MET A 1 -56.45 3.67 39.93
C MET A 1 -55.38 4.43 39.16
N LEU A 2 -55.37 4.24 37.84
CA LEU A 2 -54.36 4.73 36.91
C LEU A 2 -54.49 6.25 36.78
N LEU A 3 -53.38 6.99 36.86
CA LEU A 3 -53.31 8.36 36.36
C LEU A 3 -52.19 8.42 35.32
N LEU A 4 -52.64 8.59 34.07
CA LEU A 4 -51.86 8.89 32.88
C LEU A 4 -51.73 10.41 32.81
N ASP A 5 -50.53 10.96 32.98
CA ASP A 5 -50.24 12.33 32.61
C ASP A 5 -49.75 12.37 31.15
N SER A 6 -50.62 12.88 30.29
CA SER A 6 -50.35 13.21 28.89
C SER A 6 -49.57 14.52 28.83
N LEU A 7 -48.27 14.46 28.58
CA LEU A 7 -47.49 15.62 28.15
C LEU A 7 -47.32 15.60 26.64
N VAL A 8 -47.97 16.57 26.02
CA VAL A 8 -47.82 16.98 24.63
C VAL A 8 -46.38 17.46 24.43
N TYR A 9 -45.62 16.80 23.56
CA TYR A 9 -44.29 17.26 23.16
C TYR A 9 -44.39 17.81 21.73
N ASP A 10 -44.30 19.13 21.63
CA ASP A 10 -44.31 19.91 20.40
C ASP A 10 -42.98 19.68 19.64
N PHE A 11 -43.08 19.11 18.44
CA PHE A 11 -41.93 18.84 17.57
C PHE A 11 -41.68 20.10 16.71
N HIS A 12 -40.71 20.92 17.13
CA HIS A 12 -40.14 21.96 16.26
C HIS A 12 -39.12 21.33 15.32
N GLU A 13 -39.43 21.27 14.03
CA GLU A 13 -38.46 20.99 12.97
C GLU A 13 -37.62 22.24 12.67
N PRO A 14 -36.29 22.13 12.51
CA PRO A 14 -35.49 23.20 11.93
C PRO A 14 -35.47 23.09 10.40
N GLU A 15 -35.91 24.18 9.76
CA GLU A 15 -35.87 24.41 8.31
C GLU A 15 -34.44 24.31 7.75
N TYR A 16 -34.23 23.42 6.79
CA TYR A 16 -33.01 23.38 5.97
C TYR A 16 -33.20 24.24 4.72
N SER A 17 -32.58 25.42 4.72
CA SER A 17 -32.41 26.29 3.57
C SER A 17 -30.96 26.22 3.10
N THR A 18 -30.73 25.74 1.87
CA THR A 18 -29.76 26.30 0.92
C THR A 18 -29.92 25.69 -0.48
N SER A 19 -30.54 26.49 -1.35
CA SER A 19 -30.28 26.84 -2.76
C SER A 19 -29.79 25.83 -3.84
N PRO A 20 -30.16 26.09 -5.12
CA PRO A 20 -30.07 25.16 -6.24
C PRO A 20 -28.77 25.26 -7.04
N HIS A 21 -28.25 24.12 -7.49
CA HIS A 21 -27.21 24.08 -8.51
C HIS A 21 -27.81 24.17 -9.92
N CYS A 22 -27.22 25.09 -10.68
CA CYS A 22 -27.56 25.55 -12.01
C CYS A 22 -27.44 24.45 -13.08
N ALA A 23 -28.48 24.30 -13.89
CA ALA A 23 -28.43 23.65 -15.20
C ALA A 23 -28.14 24.72 -16.28
N LEU A 24 -27.39 24.34 -17.32
CA LEU A 24 -27.24 24.89 -18.70
C LEU A 24 -25.89 24.31 -19.19
N THR A 25 -25.64 23.75 -20.38
CA THR A 25 -26.37 23.54 -21.64
C THR A 25 -25.54 22.58 -22.50
N GLN A 26 -26.22 21.83 -23.37
CA GLN A 26 -25.64 20.98 -24.42
C GLN A 26 -25.27 21.81 -25.67
N GLY A 27 -24.32 21.33 -26.49
CA GLY A 27 -24.18 21.74 -27.90
C GLY A 27 -22.78 21.55 -28.57
N PRO A 28 -22.63 20.71 -29.63
CA PRO A 28 -21.39 20.44 -30.40
C PRO A 28 -21.48 21.04 -31.85
N PRO A 29 -20.80 20.58 -32.95
CA PRO A 29 -19.58 19.79 -33.20
C PRO A 29 -18.61 20.40 -34.29
N SER A 30 -17.60 19.61 -34.72
CA SER A 30 -16.84 19.68 -36.00
C SER A 30 -15.65 20.68 -36.02
N SER A 31 -14.47 20.45 -36.61
CA SER A 31 -14.07 19.75 -37.83
C SER A 31 -12.53 19.64 -37.88
N PHE A 32 -12.01 18.55 -38.47
CA PHE A 32 -10.79 18.40 -39.30
C PHE A 32 -9.54 19.21 -38.93
N LEU A 33 -8.36 18.60 -38.79
CA LEU A 33 -7.51 18.28 -39.94
C LEU A 33 -6.52 17.15 -39.64
N THR A 34 -6.61 16.11 -40.46
CA THR A 34 -5.59 15.09 -40.69
C THR A 34 -4.42 15.71 -41.44
N ILE A 35 -3.19 15.54 -40.95
CA ILE A 35 -1.97 15.73 -41.75
C ILE A 35 -1.25 14.38 -41.81
N PRO A 36 -1.18 13.73 -42.99
CA PRO A 36 -0.25 12.64 -43.24
C PRO A 36 0.99 13.21 -43.93
N PHE A 37 2.18 12.95 -43.38
CA PHE A 37 3.39 12.96 -44.20
C PHE A 37 4.26 11.74 -43.89
N PRO A 38 4.59 10.94 -44.92
CA PRO A 38 5.47 9.79 -44.81
C PRO A 38 6.93 10.28 -44.86
N ILE A 39 7.88 9.43 -44.46
CA ILE A 39 9.11 9.15 -45.20
C ILE A 39 9.82 8.00 -44.47
N SER A 40 9.86 6.87 -45.16
CA SER A 40 10.75 5.74 -44.89
C SER A 40 12.20 6.20 -44.77
N TRP A 41 12.86 5.84 -43.67
CA TRP A 41 14.32 5.74 -43.67
C TRP A 41 14.70 4.30 -43.97
N LEU A 42 15.14 4.09 -45.21
CA LEU A 42 15.78 2.88 -45.68
C LEU A 42 17.17 2.74 -45.03
N VAL A 43 17.36 1.56 -44.43
CA VAL A 43 18.56 0.71 -44.38
C VAL A 43 19.85 1.29 -44.98
N SER A 44 20.91 1.29 -44.18
CA SER A 44 22.28 1.06 -44.67
C SER A 44 23.09 0.33 -43.60
N SER A 45 23.25 -0.97 -43.82
CA SER A 45 24.19 -1.83 -43.09
C SER A 45 25.63 -1.48 -43.47
N PRO A 46 26.58 -1.37 -42.53
CA PRO A 46 27.99 -1.41 -42.86
C PRO A 46 28.46 -2.85 -43.04
N THR A 47 29.00 -3.08 -44.24
CA THR A 47 29.71 -4.27 -44.69
C THR A 47 30.94 -4.59 -43.85
N SER A 48 31.16 -5.90 -43.71
CA SER A 48 32.33 -6.62 -43.25
C SER A 48 33.68 -6.01 -43.65
N ASN A 49 34.65 -5.99 -42.73
CA ASN A 49 35.94 -6.66 -42.93
C ASN A 49 36.74 -6.72 -41.62
N SER A 50 37.16 -7.91 -41.20
CA SER A 50 38.29 -8.11 -40.27
C SER A 50 38.72 -9.56 -40.33
N THR A 51 39.79 -9.75 -41.11
CA THR A 51 40.64 -10.91 -41.27
C THR A 51 40.94 -11.63 -39.94
N ILE A 52 40.54 -12.89 -39.81
CA ILE A 52 41.01 -13.76 -38.72
C ILE A 52 41.90 -14.86 -39.30
N HIS A 53 43.08 -14.94 -38.69
CA HIS A 53 44.19 -15.82 -39.02
C HIS A 53 43.86 -17.31 -38.91
N SER A 54 44.37 -18.04 -39.90
CA SER A 54 45.01 -19.36 -39.85
C SER A 54 44.38 -20.47 -38.99
N PHE A 55 43.91 -21.49 -39.71
CA PHE A 55 43.49 -22.81 -39.24
C PHE A 55 44.57 -23.54 -38.44
N GLY A 56 44.35 -23.72 -37.13
CA GLY A 56 44.98 -24.74 -36.31
C GLY A 56 44.06 -25.95 -36.15
N LYS A 57 44.45 -27.10 -36.70
CA LYS A 57 43.76 -28.40 -36.54
C LYS A 57 43.74 -28.82 -35.06
N PHE A 58 42.58 -28.75 -34.40
CA PHE A 58 42.36 -29.45 -33.14
C PHE A 58 41.57 -30.72 -33.39
N ARG A 59 42.22 -31.85 -33.08
CA ARG A 59 41.67 -33.20 -33.15
C ARG A 59 40.57 -33.33 -32.10
N ALA A 60 39.38 -33.74 -32.54
CA ALA A 60 38.25 -34.06 -31.67
C ALA A 60 38.56 -35.31 -30.85
N LEU A 61 38.67 -35.14 -29.52
CA LEU A 61 38.62 -36.24 -28.57
C LEU A 61 37.17 -36.41 -28.12
N LYS A 62 36.63 -37.62 -28.29
CA LYS A 62 35.28 -38.00 -27.87
C LYS A 62 35.23 -38.14 -26.34
N PRO A 63 34.33 -37.47 -25.61
CA PRO A 63 33.92 -37.92 -24.30
C PRO A 63 32.73 -38.86 -24.45
N SER A 64 32.99 -40.15 -24.26
CA SER A 64 32.01 -41.14 -23.87
C SER A 64 31.71 -40.94 -22.39
N MET A 65 30.54 -40.41 -22.04
CA MET A 65 29.94 -40.58 -20.71
C MET A 65 28.42 -40.44 -20.80
N SER A 66 27.77 -41.34 -20.07
CA SER A 66 26.37 -41.76 -20.15
C SER A 66 25.35 -40.63 -19.92
N PHE A 67 24.30 -40.66 -20.74
CA PHE A 67 23.23 -39.67 -20.90
C PHE A 67 22.07 -39.84 -19.89
N SER A 68 22.33 -40.23 -18.65
CA SER A 68 21.27 -40.31 -17.63
C SER A 68 21.85 -40.16 -16.25
N TYR A 69 21.15 -39.40 -15.41
CA TYR A 69 21.48 -38.92 -14.07
C TYR A 69 22.04 -37.48 -14.02
N PHE A 70 21.26 -36.64 -13.35
CA PHE A 70 21.50 -35.23 -12.99
C PHE A 70 20.94 -34.11 -13.89
N VAL A 71 19.84 -34.36 -14.61
CA VAL A 71 18.87 -33.28 -14.93
C VAL A 71 17.54 -33.58 -14.25
N SER A 72 17.55 -33.62 -12.93
CA SER A 72 16.33 -33.66 -12.10
C SER A 72 16.63 -33.01 -10.76
N ARG A 73 16.57 -31.67 -10.75
CA ARG A 73 16.30 -30.76 -9.60
C ARG A 73 16.69 -29.33 -9.97
N ARG A 74 16.10 -28.79 -11.05
CA ARG A 74 16.14 -27.35 -11.36
C ARG A 74 14.75 -26.71 -11.31
N LEU A 75 13.89 -27.18 -10.40
CA LEU A 75 12.56 -26.63 -10.12
C LEU A 75 12.22 -26.83 -8.64
N SER A 76 12.88 -26.10 -7.74
CA SER A 76 12.44 -26.01 -6.33
C SER A 76 13.29 -24.99 -5.56
N TYR A 77 13.27 -23.72 -5.97
CA TYR A 77 13.61 -22.65 -5.02
C TYR A 77 13.10 -21.27 -5.46
N VAL A 78 11.82 -21.18 -5.86
CA VAL A 78 11.10 -19.93 -5.59
C VAL A 78 10.64 -20.07 -4.15
N ALA A 79 11.43 -19.56 -3.21
CA ALA A 79 10.95 -19.35 -1.85
C ALA A 79 9.78 -18.36 -1.98
N HIS A 80 8.54 -18.86 -1.89
CA HIS A 80 7.34 -18.04 -1.86
C HIS A 80 7.35 -17.26 -0.55
N SER A 81 8.10 -16.15 -0.49
CA SER A 81 8.04 -15.23 0.63
C SER A 81 6.62 -14.67 0.70
N ARG A 82 5.85 -15.16 1.67
CA ARG A 82 4.47 -14.74 1.89
C ARG A 82 4.46 -13.24 2.19
N PRO A 83 3.54 -12.45 1.61
CA PRO A 83 3.41 -11.04 1.94
C PRO A 83 2.91 -10.88 3.38
N PHE A 84 3.50 -9.94 4.11
CA PHE A 84 3.02 -9.52 5.43
C PHE A 84 2.04 -8.37 5.27
N TYR A 85 0.91 -8.44 5.96
CA TYR A 85 -0.15 -7.45 5.86
C TYR A 85 -0.26 -6.63 7.15
N PRO A 86 -0.11 -5.29 7.09
CA PRO A 86 -0.26 -4.45 8.26
C PRO A 86 -1.73 -4.36 8.70
N ALA A 87 -1.93 -4.05 9.97
CA ALA A 87 -3.25 -3.68 10.45
C ALA A 87 -3.68 -2.33 9.87
N VAL A 88 -4.96 -2.19 9.54
CA VAL A 88 -5.54 -0.88 9.26
C VAL A 88 -5.80 -0.19 10.59
N ALA A 89 -5.19 0.98 10.78
CA ALA A 89 -5.49 1.78 11.97
C ALA A 89 -6.79 2.58 11.79
N GLU A 90 -6.99 3.15 10.61
CA GLU A 90 -8.18 3.92 10.23
C GLU A 90 -8.30 3.93 8.69
N TYR A 91 -9.53 3.87 8.16
CA TYR A 91 -9.80 4.01 6.72
C TYR A 91 -9.89 5.50 6.32
N GLY A 92 -8.90 6.29 6.74
CA GLY A 92 -8.83 7.71 6.48
C GLY A 92 -7.50 8.33 6.90
N PRO A 93 -7.08 9.46 6.30
CA PRO A 93 -5.88 10.15 6.69
C PRO A 93 -6.04 10.86 8.04
N LYS A 94 -4.92 11.07 8.73
CA LYS A 94 -4.85 12.04 9.83
C LYS A 94 -4.20 13.32 9.34
N ARG A 95 -4.96 14.41 9.32
CA ARG A 95 -4.46 15.74 9.02
C ARG A 95 -3.69 16.29 10.24
N LEU A 96 -2.44 16.69 10.03
CA LEU A 96 -1.59 17.29 11.06
C LEU A 96 -1.14 18.66 10.56
N ASP A 97 -1.49 19.73 11.28
CA ASP A 97 -1.23 21.11 10.87
C ASP A 97 0.04 21.73 11.50
N ASN A 98 0.61 21.08 12.52
CA ASN A 98 1.70 21.61 13.33
C ASN A 98 3.01 20.81 13.17
N LEU A 99 3.36 20.41 11.95
CA LEU A 99 4.59 19.68 11.68
C LEU A 99 5.76 20.63 11.48
N ILE A 100 6.90 20.33 12.10
CA ILE A 100 8.09 21.16 12.04
C ILE A 100 8.93 20.74 10.83
N PRO A 101 9.14 21.60 9.81
CA PRO A 101 10.03 21.30 8.68
C PRO A 101 11.42 20.86 9.13
N GLY A 102 12.00 19.86 8.46
CA GLY A 102 13.32 19.31 8.79
C GLY A 102 13.35 18.39 10.02
N LYS A 103 12.29 18.35 10.85
CA LYS A 103 12.19 17.40 11.95
C LYS A 103 11.88 16.00 11.43
N ILE A 104 12.46 15.00 12.06
CA ILE A 104 12.22 13.58 11.78
C ILE A 104 11.03 13.08 12.60
N TYR A 105 10.09 12.45 11.92
CA TYR A 105 8.99 11.70 12.53
C TYR A 105 9.06 10.24 12.10
N LEU A 106 8.72 9.33 13.02
CA LEU A 106 8.67 7.89 12.76
C LEU A 106 7.24 7.48 12.42
N TRP A 107 6.96 7.27 11.14
CA TRP A 107 5.64 6.81 10.69
C TRP A 107 5.42 5.34 11.02
N CYS A 108 4.25 5.04 11.59
CA CYS A 108 3.84 3.68 11.90
C CYS A 108 3.44 2.94 10.63
N THR A 109 4.17 1.88 10.28
CA THR A 109 3.90 0.99 9.14
C THR A 109 3.01 -0.21 9.51
N CYS A 110 3.04 -0.65 10.76
CA CYS A 110 2.34 -1.86 11.22
C CYS A 110 0.83 -1.68 11.49
N GLY A 111 0.38 -0.43 11.72
CA GLY A 111 -1.00 -0.13 12.12
C GLY A 111 -1.32 -0.32 13.61
N LEU A 112 -0.41 -0.91 14.39
CA LEU A 112 -0.66 -1.32 15.78
C LEU A 112 -0.46 -0.21 16.82
N SER A 113 0.14 0.91 16.41
CA SER A 113 0.43 2.02 17.31
C SER A 113 -0.83 2.62 17.92
N LYS A 114 -0.77 2.96 19.21
CA LYS A 114 -1.80 3.72 19.92
C LYS A 114 -1.67 5.23 19.67
N SER A 115 -0.50 5.71 19.25
CA SER A 115 -0.21 7.12 18.98
C SER A 115 -0.22 7.45 17.48
N GLN A 116 -1.22 6.95 16.74
CA GLN A 116 -1.31 7.15 15.29
C GLN A 116 -1.24 8.65 14.92
N PRO A 117 -0.54 9.00 13.84
CA PRO A 117 0.04 8.12 12.83
C PRO A 117 1.48 7.67 13.13
N TRP A 118 2.01 8.03 14.31
CA TRP A 118 3.41 7.84 14.68
C TRP A 118 3.64 6.51 15.38
N CYS A 119 4.89 6.04 15.32
CA CYS A 119 5.32 4.80 15.95
C CYS A 119 5.50 4.98 17.48
N ASP A 120 4.88 4.09 18.26
CA ASP A 120 5.01 3.97 19.72
C ASP A 120 5.85 2.76 20.16
N GLY A 121 6.33 1.94 19.22
CA GLY A 121 7.04 0.70 19.50
C GLY A 121 6.16 -0.56 19.55
N SER A 122 4.85 -0.45 19.34
CA SER A 122 3.92 -1.61 19.30
C SER A 122 4.25 -2.63 18.20
N HIS A 123 5.10 -2.27 17.24
CA HIS A 123 5.57 -3.16 16.17
C HIS A 123 6.64 -4.18 16.63
N LYS A 124 7.24 -4.04 17.82
CA LYS A 124 8.35 -4.88 18.30
C LYS A 124 8.15 -6.40 18.13
N PRO A 125 6.98 -6.99 18.44
CA PRO A 125 6.79 -8.43 18.25
C PRO A 125 6.68 -8.84 16.77
N THR A 126 6.51 -7.88 15.85
CA THR A 126 6.29 -8.12 14.42
C THR A 126 7.54 -7.86 13.55
N HIS A 127 7.44 -8.20 12.27
CA HIS A 127 8.48 -7.91 11.27
C HIS A 127 8.46 -6.46 10.76
N PHE A 128 7.42 -5.68 11.04
CA PHE A 128 7.30 -4.31 10.56
C PHE A 128 8.32 -3.38 11.24
N ARG A 129 8.81 -2.40 10.49
CA ARG A 129 9.69 -1.33 10.99
C ARG A 129 9.14 0.03 10.60
N PRO A 130 9.18 1.03 11.50
CA PRO A 130 8.70 2.37 11.18
C PRO A 130 9.60 3.03 10.13
N ILE A 131 9.02 3.92 9.34
CA ILE A 131 9.76 4.71 8.34
C ILE A 131 10.08 6.08 8.93
N GLN A 132 11.35 6.49 8.81
CA GLN A 132 11.76 7.86 9.11
C GLN A 132 11.31 8.78 8.00
N TRP A 133 10.57 9.83 8.36
CA TRP A 133 10.13 10.87 7.45
C TRP A 133 10.63 12.23 7.94
N VAL A 134 11.32 12.94 7.05
CA VAL A 134 11.72 14.33 7.26
C VAL A 134 10.62 15.20 6.66
N VAL A 135 10.06 16.10 7.48
CA VAL A 135 9.01 17.01 7.03
C VAL A 135 9.58 17.94 5.95
N PRO A 136 8.98 17.98 4.74
CA PRO A 136 9.44 18.86 3.68
C PRO A 136 9.17 20.32 4.05
N ALA A 137 10.12 21.20 3.73
CA ALA A 137 9.89 22.63 3.85
C ALA A 137 9.01 23.12 2.70
N THR A 138 7.93 23.82 3.01
CA THR A 138 7.06 24.46 2.01
C THR A 138 7.73 25.67 1.35
N LYS A 139 8.64 26.34 2.05
CA LYS A 139 9.51 27.41 1.54
C LYS A 139 10.90 27.30 2.17
N PRO A 140 11.98 27.62 1.43
CA PRO A 140 13.35 27.40 1.88
C PRO A 140 13.74 28.10 3.19
N ASP A 141 13.06 29.18 3.59
CA ASP A 141 13.36 29.95 4.81
C ASP A 141 12.21 30.01 5.83
N SER A 142 11.19 29.15 5.67
CA SER A 142 9.99 29.22 6.51
C SER A 142 10.10 28.31 7.73
N VAL A 143 10.34 28.90 8.90
CA VAL A 143 10.16 28.27 10.24
C VAL A 143 8.67 28.21 10.62
N GLN A 144 7.78 28.04 9.64
CA GLN A 144 6.35 27.87 9.88
C GLN A 144 6.01 26.40 9.85
N THR A 145 5.04 26.01 10.68
CA THR A 145 4.55 24.63 10.67
C THR A 145 3.89 24.30 9.33
N SER A 146 4.02 23.04 8.91
CA SER A 146 3.38 22.54 7.68
C SER A 146 2.20 21.62 7.99
N SER A 147 1.21 21.68 7.10
CA SER A 147 0.05 20.79 7.12
C SER A 147 0.25 19.61 6.18
N HIS A 148 0.13 18.38 6.70
CA HIS A 148 0.18 17.16 5.88
C HIS A 148 -0.88 16.15 6.29
N SER A 149 -1.44 15.45 5.31
CA SER A 149 -2.35 14.32 5.49
C SER A 149 -1.54 13.02 5.54
N ILE A 150 -1.45 12.40 6.71
CA ILE A 150 -0.64 11.21 6.94
C ILE A 150 -1.51 9.95 6.85
N CYS A 151 -1.01 8.92 6.19
CA CYS A 151 -1.70 7.65 5.98
C CYS A 151 -1.90 6.87 7.30
N GLN A 152 -3.14 6.41 7.53
CA GLN A 152 -3.48 5.50 8.63
C GLN A 152 -3.91 4.11 8.18
N CYS A 153 -4.28 3.91 6.90
CA CYS A 153 -4.62 2.58 6.41
C CYS A 153 -3.40 1.67 6.26
N LYS A 154 -2.21 2.24 6.02
CA LYS A 154 -0.90 1.57 5.87
C LYS A 154 -0.67 0.89 4.52
N TYR A 155 -1.55 1.13 3.55
CA TYR A 155 -1.46 0.62 2.17
C TYR A 155 -1.13 1.71 1.15
N THR A 156 -0.70 2.89 1.58
CA THR A 156 -0.30 3.95 0.65
C THR A 156 0.95 3.56 -0.16
N SER A 157 0.95 3.95 -1.43
CA SER A 157 2.10 3.89 -2.34
C SER A 157 3.07 5.07 -2.15
N THR A 158 2.69 6.10 -1.37
CA THR A 158 3.50 7.30 -1.12
C THR A 158 3.76 7.54 0.38
N PRO A 159 4.35 6.57 1.10
CA PRO A 159 4.54 6.68 2.54
C PRO A 159 5.41 7.89 2.91
N PRO A 160 5.07 8.63 3.98
CA PRO A 160 3.96 8.40 4.91
C PRO A 160 2.65 9.12 4.53
N LEU A 161 2.60 9.78 3.37
CA LEU A 161 1.48 10.62 2.96
C LEU A 161 0.27 9.77 2.54
N CYS A 162 -0.90 10.39 2.56
CA CYS A 162 -2.12 9.76 2.05
C CYS A 162 -2.28 10.01 0.55
N ASP A 163 -2.55 8.93 -0.20
CA ASP A 163 -2.85 8.93 -1.64
C ASP A 163 -4.29 8.53 -1.97
N GLY A 164 -5.13 8.29 -0.95
CA GLY A 164 -6.52 7.86 -1.15
C GLY A 164 -6.72 6.35 -1.32
N THR A 165 -5.67 5.52 -1.20
CA THR A 165 -5.78 4.04 -1.35
C THR A 165 -6.87 3.44 -0.44
N HIS A 166 -7.11 4.03 0.74
CA HIS A 166 -8.13 3.56 1.69
C HIS A 166 -9.54 3.51 1.10
N ASN A 167 -9.86 4.31 0.08
CA ASN A 167 -11.19 4.36 -0.55
C ASN A 167 -11.59 3.06 -1.23
N GLN A 168 -10.63 2.23 -1.66
CA GLN A 168 -10.87 0.98 -2.40
C GLN A 168 -10.47 -0.27 -1.61
N LEU A 169 -10.05 -0.10 -0.35
CA LEU A 169 -9.37 -1.14 0.41
C LEU A 169 -10.32 -2.00 1.28
N HIS A 170 -11.53 -1.50 1.56
CA HIS A 170 -12.47 -2.13 2.49
C HIS A 170 -12.80 -3.58 2.14
N GLN A 171 -13.20 -3.83 0.90
CA GLN A 171 -13.61 -5.17 0.46
C GLN A 171 -12.42 -6.14 0.48
N GLU A 172 -11.28 -5.73 -0.06
CA GLU A 172 -10.08 -6.57 -0.12
C GLU A 172 -9.62 -7.03 1.26
N ILE A 173 -9.65 -6.12 2.25
CA ILE A 173 -9.26 -6.46 3.62
C ILE A 173 -10.32 -7.33 4.29
N ALA A 174 -11.60 -7.02 4.12
CA ALA A 174 -12.68 -7.86 4.65
C ALA A 174 -12.56 -9.30 4.13
N ASP A 175 -12.35 -9.48 2.82
CA ASP A 175 -12.18 -10.79 2.19
C ASP A 175 -10.94 -11.50 2.73
N ARG A 176 -9.81 -10.81 2.85
CA ARG A 176 -8.57 -11.39 3.41
C ARG A 176 -8.73 -11.84 4.86
N GLN A 177 -9.47 -11.07 5.66
CA GLN A 177 -9.74 -11.40 7.06
C GLN A 177 -10.74 -12.55 7.20
N ALA A 178 -11.77 -12.59 6.35
CA ALA A 178 -12.76 -13.66 6.33
C ALA A 178 -12.16 -15.00 5.90
N HIS A 179 -11.24 -14.99 4.93
CA HIS A 179 -10.59 -16.19 4.39
C HIS A 179 -9.24 -16.49 5.05
N CYS A 180 -8.97 -15.92 6.22
CA CYS A 180 -7.73 -16.18 6.95
C CYS A 180 -7.75 -17.60 7.56
N SER A 181 -6.79 -18.44 7.16
CA SER A 181 -6.64 -19.82 7.66
C SER A 181 -5.91 -19.94 9.01
N CYS A 182 -5.66 -18.83 9.70
CA CYS A 182 -4.90 -18.81 10.94
C CYS A 182 -5.79 -19.10 12.16
N SER A 183 -5.25 -19.75 13.18
CA SER A 183 -5.97 -20.12 14.41
C SER A 183 -6.38 -18.95 15.31
N HIS A 184 -5.74 -17.79 15.17
CA HIS A 184 -5.88 -16.61 16.04
C HIS A 184 -5.72 -16.88 17.57
N SER A 185 -4.91 -17.90 17.93
CA SER A 185 -4.61 -18.40 19.28
C SER A 185 -3.22 -18.00 19.87
N GLY A 186 -2.48 -17.04 19.30
CA GLY A 186 -1.31 -16.42 19.95
C GLY A 186 0.07 -17.02 19.66
N SER A 187 0.25 -17.74 18.56
CA SER A 187 1.56 -18.16 18.04
C SER A 187 1.74 -17.68 16.60
N ALA A 188 2.99 -17.40 16.18
CA ALA A 188 3.30 -16.97 14.81
C ALA A 188 2.53 -17.84 13.79
N PRO A 189 1.73 -17.27 12.88
CA PRO A 189 1.71 -15.88 12.37
C PRO A 189 0.95 -14.84 13.23
N GLN A 190 0.69 -15.10 14.51
CA GLN A 190 0.03 -14.18 15.43
C GLN A 190 0.94 -13.73 16.57
N TYR A 191 0.74 -12.49 16.99
CA TYR A 191 1.55 -11.80 17.98
C TYR A 191 0.66 -11.21 19.06
N ILE A 192 0.99 -11.48 20.33
CA ILE A 192 0.38 -10.78 21.46
C ILE A 192 0.97 -9.37 21.48
N LEU A 193 0.11 -8.35 21.43
CA LEU A 193 0.54 -6.95 21.46
C LEU A 193 1.08 -6.59 22.85
N PRO A 194 1.90 -5.53 22.98
CA PRO A 194 2.48 -5.14 24.28
C PRO A 194 1.45 -4.78 25.36
N ASP A 195 0.19 -4.58 25.00
CA ASP A 195 -0.90 -4.38 25.95
C ASP A 195 -1.43 -5.68 26.57
N GLY A 196 -1.04 -6.84 26.06
CA GLY A 196 -1.50 -8.16 26.51
C GLY A 196 -2.97 -8.47 26.18
N GLN A 197 -3.73 -7.48 25.71
CA GLN A 197 -5.17 -7.53 25.52
C GLN A 197 -5.58 -7.84 24.09
N ARG A 198 -4.64 -7.75 23.13
CA ARG A 198 -4.93 -7.92 21.71
C ARG A 198 -3.92 -8.84 21.04
N THR A 199 -4.38 -9.60 20.06
CA THR A 199 -3.55 -10.39 19.15
C THR A 199 -3.59 -9.78 17.75
N PHE A 200 -2.45 -9.79 17.05
CA PHE A 200 -2.32 -9.33 15.68
C PHE A 200 -1.89 -10.49 14.79
N CYS A 201 -2.48 -10.64 13.60
CA CYS A 201 -2.07 -11.64 12.61
C CYS A 201 -1.44 -10.98 11.37
N ASP A 202 -0.18 -11.29 11.08
CA ASP A 202 0.53 -10.73 9.92
C ASP A 202 0.09 -11.31 8.56
N HIS A 203 -0.71 -12.38 8.57
CA HIS A 203 -1.25 -13.01 7.37
C HIS A 203 -2.52 -12.34 6.84
N CYS A 204 -3.34 -11.75 7.71
CA CYS A 204 -4.57 -11.08 7.31
C CYS A 204 -4.67 -9.63 7.78
N GLY A 205 -3.70 -9.16 8.58
CA GLY A 205 -3.70 -7.83 9.16
C GLY A 205 -4.76 -7.64 10.26
N ASN A 206 -5.41 -8.71 10.73
CA ASN A 206 -6.49 -8.59 11.71
C ASN A 206 -5.94 -8.40 13.13
N VAL A 207 -6.63 -7.60 13.93
CA VAL A 207 -6.36 -7.38 15.35
C VAL A 207 -7.60 -7.82 16.13
N ARG A 208 -7.46 -8.77 17.05
CA ARG A 208 -8.57 -9.32 17.85
C ARG A 208 -8.28 -9.19 19.35
N PRO A 209 -9.30 -9.18 20.21
CA PRO A 209 -9.09 -9.35 21.65
C PRO A 209 -8.34 -10.66 21.94
N ASN A 210 -7.39 -10.60 22.85
CA ASN A 210 -6.70 -11.76 23.40
C ASN A 210 -7.61 -12.39 24.46
N VAL A 211 -8.48 -13.31 24.05
CA VAL A 211 -9.31 -14.08 24.98
C VAL A 211 -8.50 -15.32 25.39
N PRO A 212 -8.02 -15.41 26.65
CA PRO A 212 -7.38 -16.63 27.11
C PRO A 212 -8.40 -17.77 27.08
N SER A 213 -8.02 -18.87 26.44
CA SER A 213 -8.76 -20.13 26.41
C SER A 213 -8.86 -20.78 27.78
#